data_AF-B2GG32-F1
#
_entry.id   AF-B2GG32-F1
#
_cell.length_a   1.000
_cell.length_b   1.000
_cell.length_c   1.000
_cell.angle_alpha   90.00
_cell.angle_beta   90.00
_cell.angle_gamma   90.00
#
_symmetry.space_group_name_H-M   'P 1'
#
loop_
_entity.id
_entity.type
_entity.pdbx_description
1 polymer ?
#
loop_
_entity_poly.entity_id
_entity_poly.type
_entity_poly.pdbx_seq_one_letter_code
_entity_poly.pdbx_strand_id
1 'polypeptide(L)' 'MPGTSPAPLLARAAGWCRAAVRFGNGVLGADRYERYLQYHRASGSDQPPMTEREFWRDWQDWQDAHPEGRCC' A
#
# COMPACT_ATOMS: atom_id res chain seq x y z
N MET A 1 -23.93 20.01 36.10
CA MET A 1 -22.99 20.13 34.98
C MET A 1 -22.62 18.73 34.49
N PRO A 2 -23.22 18.17 33.42
CA PRO A 2 -22.71 16.92 32.87
C PRO A 2 -21.53 17.22 31.93
N GLY A 3 -20.38 16.62 32.22
CA GLY A 3 -19.15 16.77 31.47
C GLY A 3 -19.22 16.13 30.09
N THR A 4 -18.80 16.89 29.08
CA THR A 4 -18.63 16.43 27.70
C THR A 4 -17.48 15.42 27.65
N SER A 5 -17.77 14.13 27.73
CA SER A 5 -16.75 13.08 27.53
C SER A 5 -16.39 12.96 26.04
N PRO A 6 -15.10 12.98 25.64
CA PRO A 6 -14.66 12.96 24.23
C PRO A 6 -14.72 11.58 23.56
N ALA A 7 -15.28 10.57 24.25
CA ALA A 7 -15.30 9.17 23.82
C ALA A 7 -15.83 8.91 22.38
N PRO A 8 -16.89 9.56 21.87
CA PRO A 8 -17.38 9.25 20.53
C PRO A 8 -16.46 9.76 19.41
N LEU A 9 -15.64 10.78 19.66
CA LEU A 9 -14.75 11.34 18.63
C LEU A 9 -13.53 10.45 18.37
N LEU A 10 -12.96 9.87 19.43
CA LEU A 10 -11.82 8.95 19.31
C LEU A 10 -12.23 7.63 18.65
N ALA A 11 -13.42 7.10 18.96
CA ALA A 11 -13.95 5.90 18.32
C ALA A 11 -14.20 6.11 16.82
N ARG A 12 -14.71 7.28 16.43
CA ARG A 12 -14.86 7.64 15.01
C ARG A 12 -13.50 7.81 14.34
N ALA A 13 -12.56 8.52 14.96
CA ALA A 13 -11.20 8.69 14.44
C ALA A 13 -10.50 7.34 14.20
N ALA A 14 -10.64 6.38 15.13
CA ALA A 14 -10.07 5.04 14.97
C ALA A 14 -10.67 4.26 13.78
N GLY A 15 -11.98 4.39 13.54
CA GLY A 15 -12.64 3.80 12.38
C GLY A 15 -12.14 4.39 11.06
N TRP A 16 -11.97 5.72 11.01
CA TRP A 16 -11.43 6.41 9.85
C TRP A 16 -9.95 6.08 9.59
N CYS A 17 -9.11 6.01 10.63
CA CYS A 17 -7.72 5.57 10.50
C CYS A 17 -7.62 4.15 9.95
N ARG A 18 -8.43 3.20 10.45
CA ARG A 18 -8.42 1.82 9.96
C ARG A 18 -8.93 1.73 8.51
N ALA A 19 -9.94 2.53 8.14
CA ALA A 19 -10.42 2.62 6.76
C ALA A 19 -9.36 3.22 5.83
N ALA A 20 -8.68 4.28 6.26
CA ALA A 20 -7.57 4.90 5.51
C ALA A 20 -6.37 3.97 5.37
N VAL A 21 -6.04 3.17 6.40
CA VAL A 21 -5.00 2.13 6.30
C VAL A 21 -5.42 1.03 5.34
N ARG A 22 -6.68 0.59 5.34
CA ARG A 22 -7.15 -0.42 4.37
C ARG A 22 -7.24 0.12 2.95
N PHE A 23 -7.68 1.35 2.78
CA PHE A 23 -7.73 2.04 1.50
C PHE A 23 -6.31 2.33 0.99
N GLY A 24 -5.40 2.78 1.84
CA GLY A 24 -3.98 2.95 1.51
C GLY A 24 -3.32 1.64 1.11
N ASN A 25 -3.57 0.55 1.85
CA ASN A 25 -3.10 -0.78 1.46
C ASN A 25 -3.73 -1.26 0.14
N GLY A 26 -5.00 -0.93 -0.15
CA GLY A 26 -5.64 -1.30 -1.42
C GLY A 26 -5.19 -0.46 -2.62
N VAL A 27 -5.07 0.85 -2.46
CA VAL A 27 -4.80 1.79 -3.56
C VAL A 27 -3.31 1.95 -3.86
N LEU A 28 -2.46 1.92 -2.83
CA LEU A 28 -1.01 1.98 -3.03
C LEU A 28 -0.42 0.56 -3.17
N GLY A 29 -0.98 -0.43 -2.46
CA GLY A 29 -0.48 -1.81 -2.41
C GLY A 29 -0.97 -2.72 -3.55
N ALA A 30 -2.26 -2.67 -3.89
CA ALA A 30 -2.86 -3.68 -4.77
C ALA A 30 -2.74 -3.34 -6.27
N ASP A 31 -2.87 -2.08 -6.68
CA ASP A 31 -2.90 -1.72 -8.12
C ASP A 31 -1.61 -2.11 -8.85
N ARG A 32 -0.45 -1.85 -8.24
CA ARG A 32 0.84 -2.08 -8.87
C ARG A 32 1.20 -3.57 -8.92
N TYR A 33 0.89 -4.30 -7.86
CA TYR A 33 1.10 -5.74 -7.80
C TYR A 33 0.11 -6.50 -8.71
N GLU A 34 -1.16 -6.07 -8.77
CA GLU A 34 -2.12 -6.61 -9.74
C GLU A 34 -1.69 -6.36 -11.17
N ARG A 35 -1.16 -5.16 -11.48
CA ARG A 35 -0.61 -4.87 -12.81
C ARG A 35 0.61 -5.71 -13.13
N TYR A 36 1.49 -5.95 -12.16
CA TYR A 36 2.59 -6.90 -12.30
C TYR A 36 2.07 -8.33 -12.59
N LEU A 37 1.07 -8.81 -11.86
CA LEU A 37 0.46 -10.11 -12.10
C LEU A 37 -0.23 -10.20 -13.47
N GLN A 38 -0.91 -9.14 -13.91
CA GLN A 38 -1.51 -9.06 -15.24
C GLN A 38 -0.43 -9.13 -16.33
N TYR A 39 0.66 -8.37 -16.17
CA TYR A 39 1.80 -8.41 -17.09
C TYR A 39 2.46 -9.79 -17.10
N HIS A 40 2.66 -10.40 -15.93
CA HIS A 40 3.24 -11.73 -15.79
C HIS A 40 2.37 -12.82 -16.42
N ARG A 41 1.05 -12.72 -16.28
CA ARG A 41 0.09 -13.60 -16.95
C ARG A 41 0.09 -13.39 -18.46
N ALA A 42 0.16 -12.13 -18.91
CA ALA A 42 0.20 -11.78 -20.32
C ALA A 42 1.55 -12.13 -20.99
N SER A 43 2.66 -12.11 -20.24
CA SER A 43 3.99 -12.44 -20.74
C SER A 43 4.21 -13.95 -20.91
N GLY A 44 3.32 -14.79 -20.37
CA GLY A 44 3.44 -16.25 -20.45
C GLY A 44 4.69 -16.78 -19.76
N SER A 45 5.20 -16.07 -18.74
CA SER A 45 6.40 -16.48 -18.01
C SER A 45 6.11 -17.74 -17.19
N ASP A 46 6.90 -18.80 -17.42
CA ASP A 46 6.87 -20.07 -16.67
C ASP A 46 7.49 -19.94 -15.26
N GLN A 47 8.06 -18.77 -14.96
CA GLN A 47 8.60 -18.49 -13.64
C GLN A 47 7.47 -18.19 -12.65
N PRO A 48 7.59 -18.62 -11.37
CA PRO A 48 6.60 -18.28 -10.36
C PRO A 48 6.57 -16.75 -10.16
N PRO A 49 5.38 -16.13 -10.13
CA PRO A 49 5.29 -14.70 -9.87
C PRO A 49 5.83 -14.41 -8.46
N MET A 50 6.71 -13.41 -8.36
CA MET A 50 7.19 -12.89 -7.08
C MET A 50 6.02 -12.59 -6.14
N THR A 51 6.20 -12.87 -4.85
CA THR A 51 5.19 -12.54 -3.85
C THR A 51 5.06 -11.04 -3.68
N GLU A 52 3.90 -10.57 -3.21
CA GLU A 52 3.63 -9.14 -2.97
C GLU A 52 4.72 -8.48 -2.12
N ARG A 53 5.21 -9.17 -1.08
CA ARG A 53 6.28 -8.68 -0.21
C ARG A 53 7.62 -8.52 -0.93
N GLU A 54 7.96 -9.46 -1.82
CA GLU A 54 9.20 -9.39 -2.60
C GLU A 54 9.14 -8.27 -3.63
N PHE A 55 7.99 -8.10 -4.28
CA PHE A 55 7.73 -7.00 -5.20
C PHE A 55 7.90 -5.63 -4.51
N TRP A 56 7.34 -5.47 -3.30
CA TRP A 56 7.47 -4.24 -2.54
C TRP A 56 8.89 -3.98 -2.04
N ARG A 57 9.63 -5.02 -1.67
CA ARG A 57 11.04 -4.89 -1.28
C ARG A 57 11.89 -4.44 -2.47
N ASP A 58 11.77 -5.12 -3.61
CA ASP A 58 12.51 -4.78 -4.84
C ASP A 58 12.19 -3.36 -5.32
N TRP A 59 10.91 -2.97 -5.25
CA TRP A 59 10.48 -1.60 -5.55
C TRP A 59 11.09 -0.56 -4.60
N GLN A 60 11.12 -0.86 -3.30
CA GLN A 60 11.71 0.05 -2.30
C GLN A 60 13.23 0.16 -2.47
N ASP A 61 13.91 -0.95 -2.74
CA ASP A 61 15.35 -0.98 -3.03
C ASP A 61 15.66 -0.19 -4.30
N TRP A 62 14.82 -0.32 -5.34
CA TRP A 62 14.92 0.51 -6.55
C TRP A 62 14.72 2.00 -6.24
N GLN A 63 13.76 2.36 -5.39
CA GLN A 63 13.53 3.75 -4.94
C GLN A 63 14.64 4.32 -4.05
N ASP A 64 15.42 3.46 -3.39
CA ASP A 64 16.58 3.85 -2.59
C ASP A 64 17.84 3.99 -3.46
N ALA A 65 18.01 3.07 -4.42
CA ALA A 65 19.11 3.07 -5.38
C ALA A 65 19.02 4.17 -6.46
N HIS A 66 17.82 4.69 -6.74
CA HIS A 66 17.58 5.77 -7.70
C HIS A 66 17.11 7.07 -7.00
N PRO A 67 17.99 7.74 -6.24
CA PRO A 67 17.67 9.00 -5.58
C PRO A 67 17.42 10.15 -6.58
N GLU A 68 17.79 9.99 -7.85
CA GLU A 68 17.52 10.96 -8.93
C GLU A 68 16.04 11.31 -9.12
N GLY A 69 15.10 10.49 -8.65
CA GLY A 69 13.66 10.80 -8.66
C GLY A 69 13.20 11.72 -7.52
N ARG A 70 14.06 12.03 -6.54
CA ARG A 70 13.73 12.83 -5.35
C ARG A 70 14.09 14.30 -5.45
N CYS A 71 14.75 14.72 -6.52
CA CYS A 71 15.18 16.10 -6.70
C CYS A 71 14.38 16.78 -7.81
N CYS A 72 13.21 17.32 -7.42
CA CYS A 72 12.56 18.49 -8.02
C CYS A 72 11.90 19.25 -6.87
#